data_AF-A0A0M9VSY2-F1
#
_entry.id   AF-A0A0M9VSY2-F1
#
_cell.length_a   1.000
_cell.length_b   1.000
_cell.length_c   1.000
_cell.angle_alpha   90.00
_cell.angle_beta   90.00
_cell.angle_gamma   90.00
#
_symmetry.space_group_name_H-M   'P 1'
#
loop_
_entity.id
_entity.type
_entity.pdbx_description
1 polymer ?
#
loop_
_entity_poly.entity_id
_entity_poly.type
_entity_poly.pdbx_seq_one_letter_code
_entity_poly.pdbx_strand_id
1 'polypeptide(L)'
;MGECDVQGDSDLYGGGVRYGLYMQWAATLLATLFDQRNENALRSANLAIQVSIFIGLCLESGAGHPVANAVITQYLFIGSLSSVTGDGISYVASFAGLMRSAFYLALSAYGIWFWSVGVDVMSAPGCAAHEIAFLGSITVHGRFRKFGIAASCIGLVVCIALTARGLVLVARRFQKGVRSGLLGDSNGGGQLERPRVDVGLLALSIALMVFSIVLIEHLVGVNQVDVDEGDSFSVGQAIPFFMGTLSATVTFWNSLAVLLKWQKRCWFFMTIHL
;
A
#
# COMPACT_ATOMS: atom_id res chain seq x y z
N MET A 1 -32.15 -21.99 5.82
CA MET A 1 -31.00 -21.08 5.92
C MET A 1 -30.56 -20.87 4.49
N GLY A 2 -30.91 -19.73 3.89
CA GLY A 2 -30.51 -19.45 2.52
C GLY A 2 -29.01 -19.21 2.50
N GLU A 3 -28.30 -19.89 1.59
CA GLU A 3 -26.92 -19.60 1.29
C GLU A 3 -26.85 -18.14 0.82
N CYS A 4 -26.14 -17.30 1.57
CA CYS A 4 -25.80 -15.97 1.09
C CYS A 4 -24.58 -16.14 0.20
N ASP A 5 -24.84 -16.28 -1.10
CA ASP A 5 -23.77 -16.36 -2.08
C ASP A 5 -23.18 -14.95 -2.26
N VAL A 6 -21.91 -14.81 -1.84
CA VAL A 6 -21.19 -13.55 -1.87
C VAL A 6 -20.40 -13.49 -3.17
N GLN A 7 -21.00 -12.88 -4.19
CA GLN A 7 -20.34 -12.69 -5.47
C GLN A 7 -19.19 -11.68 -5.33
N GLY A 8 -17.96 -12.16 -5.48
CA GLY A 8 -16.77 -11.34 -5.42
C GLY A 8 -16.56 -10.50 -6.67
N ASP A 9 -15.94 -9.33 -6.49
CA ASP A 9 -15.42 -8.58 -7.63
C ASP A 9 -13.95 -8.96 -7.88
N SER A 10 -13.75 -9.73 -8.94
CA SER A 10 -12.44 -10.22 -9.34
C SER A 10 -11.51 -9.11 -9.85
N ASP A 11 -12.03 -7.95 -10.26
CA ASP A 11 -11.22 -6.79 -10.66
C ASP A 11 -10.68 -6.00 -9.46
N LEU A 12 -11.27 -6.13 -8.27
CA LEU A 12 -10.81 -5.45 -7.05
C LEU A 12 -9.79 -6.26 -6.26
N TYR A 13 -10.02 -7.56 -6.11
CA TYR A 13 -9.17 -8.44 -5.30
C TYR A 13 -9.09 -9.87 -5.85
N GLY A 14 -9.31 -10.05 -7.15
CA GLY A 14 -9.03 -11.30 -7.85
C GLY A 14 -7.59 -11.78 -7.68
N GLY A 15 -7.35 -13.04 -8.02
CA GLY A 15 -6.03 -13.66 -7.89
C GLY A 15 -4.93 -12.82 -8.54
N GLY A 16 -5.16 -12.31 -9.77
CA GLY A 16 -4.19 -11.47 -10.45
C GLY A 16 -3.87 -10.16 -9.70
N VAL A 17 -4.89 -9.51 -9.12
CA VAL A 17 -4.70 -8.29 -8.32
C VAL A 17 -3.94 -8.57 -7.05
N ARG A 18 -4.37 -9.57 -6.26
CA ARG A 18 -3.74 -9.92 -4.97
C ARG A 18 -2.28 -10.31 -5.16
N TYR A 19 -2.00 -11.29 -6.00
CA TYR A 19 -0.63 -11.76 -6.22
C TYR A 19 0.25 -10.69 -6.86
N GLY A 20 -0.30 -9.89 -7.79
CA GLY A 20 0.39 -8.73 -8.36
C GLY A 20 0.81 -7.72 -7.29
N LEU A 21 -0.10 -7.35 -6.39
CA LEU A 21 0.19 -6.44 -5.29
C LEU A 21 1.19 -7.04 -4.29
N TYR A 22 1.08 -8.32 -3.94
CA TYR A 22 2.04 -8.99 -3.04
C TYR A 22 3.46 -8.95 -3.61
N MET A 23 3.61 -9.29 -4.89
CA MET A 23 4.89 -9.22 -5.60
C MET A 23 5.40 -7.79 -5.69
N GLN A 24 4.52 -6.81 -5.89
CA GLN A 24 4.89 -5.40 -5.93
C GLN A 24 5.35 -4.85 -4.57
N TRP A 25 4.72 -5.28 -3.48
CA TRP A 25 5.15 -4.93 -2.12
C TRP A 25 6.52 -5.51 -1.81
N ALA A 26 6.74 -6.79 -2.15
CA ALA A 26 8.04 -7.44 -2.02
C ALA A 26 9.11 -6.76 -2.89
N ALA A 27 8.78 -6.41 -4.14
CA ALA A 27 9.67 -5.68 -5.04
C ALA A 27 10.05 -4.32 -4.45
N THR A 28 9.08 -3.57 -3.92
CA THR A 28 9.35 -2.25 -3.35
C THR A 28 10.25 -2.36 -2.12
N LEU A 29 10.02 -3.35 -1.26
CA LEU A 29 10.86 -3.64 -0.09
C LEU A 29 12.30 -3.99 -0.49
N LEU A 30 12.47 -4.87 -1.47
CA LEU A 30 13.79 -5.23 -2.00
C LEU A 30 14.50 -4.03 -2.63
N ALA A 31 13.78 -3.18 -3.35
CA ALA A 31 14.34 -1.97 -3.94
C ALA A 31 14.80 -0.97 -2.86
N THR A 32 14.05 -0.78 -1.78
CA THR A 32 14.49 0.02 -0.64
C THR A 32 15.82 -0.49 -0.05
N LEU A 33 16.02 -1.81 -0.01
CA LEU A 33 17.22 -2.43 0.56
C LEU A 33 18.43 -2.42 -0.39
N PHE A 34 18.20 -2.66 -1.68
CA PHE A 34 19.29 -2.95 -2.63
C PHE A 34 19.38 -1.96 -3.80
N ASP A 35 18.30 -1.24 -4.14
CA ASP A 35 18.19 -0.41 -5.34
C ASP A 35 17.34 0.88 -5.13
N GLN A 36 17.83 1.77 -4.27
CA GLN A 36 17.20 3.07 -3.97
C GLN A 36 16.95 3.94 -5.21
N ARG A 37 17.66 3.69 -6.32
CA ARG A 37 17.49 4.47 -7.57
C ARG A 37 16.13 4.21 -8.22
N ASN A 38 15.68 2.96 -8.19
CA ASN A 38 14.42 2.54 -8.82
C ASN A 38 13.23 2.57 -7.86
N GLU A 39 13.47 2.72 -6.55
CA GLU A 39 12.46 2.78 -5.50
C GLU A 39 11.33 3.78 -5.80
N ASN A 40 11.67 4.99 -6.25
CA ASN A 40 10.67 6.03 -6.56
C ASN A 40 9.74 5.64 -7.71
N ALA A 41 10.27 4.97 -8.75
CA ALA A 41 9.47 4.50 -9.87
C ALA A 41 8.52 3.38 -9.44
N LEU A 42 9.02 2.40 -8.67
CA LEU A 42 8.21 1.31 -8.13
C LEU A 42 7.11 1.79 -7.20
N ARG A 43 7.43 2.74 -6.31
CA ARG A 43 6.44 3.39 -5.42
C ARG A 43 5.36 4.13 -6.19
N SER A 44 5.72 4.81 -7.27
CA SER A 44 4.77 5.55 -8.12
C SER A 44 3.85 4.59 -8.87
N ALA A 45 4.38 3.50 -9.40
CA ALA A 45 3.59 2.44 -10.01
C ALA A 45 2.62 1.80 -8.99
N ASN A 46 3.08 1.56 -7.77
CA ASN A 46 2.27 0.99 -6.69
C ASN A 46 1.12 1.93 -6.29
N LEU A 47 1.40 3.23 -6.20
CA LEU A 47 0.39 4.23 -5.94
C LEU A 47 -0.65 4.32 -7.07
N ALA A 48 -0.22 4.24 -8.34
CA ALA A 48 -1.14 4.28 -9.48
C ALA A 48 -2.13 3.10 -9.45
N ILE A 49 -1.64 1.89 -9.19
CA ILE A 49 -2.49 0.69 -9.04
C ILE A 49 -3.45 0.86 -7.86
N GLN A 50 -2.96 1.34 -6.71
CA GLN A 50 -3.80 1.57 -5.52
C GLN A 50 -4.91 2.58 -5.77
N VAL A 51 -4.60 3.69 -6.45
CA VAL A 51 -5.61 4.70 -6.81
C VAL A 51 -6.67 4.08 -7.72
N SER A 52 -6.26 3.25 -8.69
CA SER A 52 -7.19 2.55 -9.58
C SER A 52 -8.14 1.63 -8.80
N ILE A 53 -7.59 0.78 -7.92
CA ILE A 53 -8.39 -0.15 -7.09
C ILE A 53 -9.29 0.64 -6.14
N PHE A 54 -8.82 1.76 -5.59
CA PHE A 54 -9.61 2.60 -4.70
C PHE A 54 -10.77 3.29 -5.39
N ILE A 55 -10.60 3.70 -6.65
CA ILE A 55 -11.71 4.22 -7.46
C ILE A 55 -12.73 3.12 -7.69
N GLY A 56 -12.30 1.92 -8.07
CA GLY A 56 -13.19 0.76 -8.22
C GLY A 56 -13.95 0.46 -6.94
N LEU A 57 -13.26 0.45 -5.79
CA LEU A 57 -13.87 0.31 -4.48
C LEU A 57 -14.95 1.36 -4.22
N CYS A 58 -14.68 2.64 -4.52
CA CYS A 58 -15.67 3.70 -4.35
C CYS A 58 -16.91 3.50 -5.24
N LEU A 59 -16.73 2.99 -6.46
CA LEU A 59 -17.82 2.74 -7.41
C LEU A 59 -18.68 1.54 -6.99
N GLU A 60 -18.04 0.48 -6.48
CA GLU A 60 -18.68 -0.75 -6.00
C GLU A 60 -19.22 -0.65 -4.57
N SER A 61 -19.04 0.50 -3.89
CA SER A 61 -19.54 0.73 -2.53
C SER A 61 -21.01 1.17 -2.51
N GLY A 62 -21.87 0.42 -3.20
CA GLY A 62 -23.30 0.69 -3.35
C GLY A 62 -24.20 -0.31 -2.62
N ALA A 63 -25.50 -0.03 -2.59
CA ALA A 63 -26.48 -1.00 -2.09
C ALA A 63 -26.51 -2.26 -2.97
N GLY A 64 -26.48 -3.43 -2.33
CA GLY A 64 -26.50 -4.72 -3.03
C GLY A 64 -25.13 -5.32 -3.32
N HIS A 65 -24.03 -4.62 -3.01
CA HIS A 65 -22.67 -5.17 -3.10
C HIS A 65 -22.21 -5.74 -1.75
N PRO A 66 -21.52 -6.89 -1.73
CA PRO A 66 -21.10 -7.50 -0.47
C PRO A 66 -20.13 -6.63 0.33
N VAL A 67 -20.34 -6.55 1.64
CA VAL A 67 -19.48 -5.75 2.54
C VAL A 67 -18.06 -6.33 2.59
N ALA A 68 -17.94 -7.66 2.45
CA ALA A 68 -16.67 -8.37 2.39
C ALA A 68 -15.73 -7.81 1.32
N ASN A 69 -16.27 -7.41 0.15
CA ASN A 69 -15.49 -6.87 -0.96
C ASN A 69 -14.75 -5.59 -0.53
N ALA A 70 -15.47 -4.69 0.15
CA ALA A 70 -14.90 -3.45 0.65
C ALA A 70 -13.88 -3.68 1.77
N VAL A 71 -14.15 -4.62 2.67
CA VAL A 71 -13.25 -4.97 3.77
C VAL A 71 -11.93 -5.55 3.26
N ILE A 72 -11.99 -6.54 2.37
CA ILE A 72 -10.80 -7.18 1.76
C ILE A 72 -9.98 -6.12 1.01
N THR A 73 -10.63 -5.26 0.23
CA THR A 73 -9.95 -4.21 -0.53
C THR A 73 -9.30 -3.16 0.37
N GLN A 74 -9.93 -2.81 1.50
CA GLN A 74 -9.29 -1.93 2.50
C GLN A 74 -8.02 -2.56 3.10
N TYR A 75 -8.00 -3.87 3.36
CA TYR A 75 -6.80 -4.55 3.84
C TYR A 75 -5.68 -4.59 2.81
N LEU A 76 -5.99 -4.68 1.50
CA LEU A 76 -4.98 -4.52 0.45
C LEU A 76 -4.26 -3.16 0.57
N PHE A 77 -4.98 -2.09 0.91
CA PHE A 77 -4.36 -0.78 1.13
C PHE A 77 -3.53 -0.72 2.43
N ILE A 78 -3.88 -1.49 3.47
CA ILE A 78 -3.06 -1.58 4.68
C ILE A 78 -1.71 -2.24 4.37
N GLY A 79 -1.70 -3.33 3.61
CA GLY A 79 -0.47 -3.96 3.13
C GLY A 79 0.45 -2.98 2.40
N SER A 80 -0.12 -2.04 1.65
CA SER A 80 0.64 -0.99 0.97
C SER A 80 1.36 0.02 1.87
N LEU A 81 0.90 0.20 3.12
CA LEU A 81 1.54 1.12 4.08
C LEU A 81 2.97 0.68 4.43
N SER A 82 3.28 -0.61 4.25
CA SER A 82 4.63 -1.19 4.37
C SER A 82 5.68 -0.44 3.51
N SER A 83 5.28 0.20 2.40
CA SER A 83 6.19 0.89 1.48
C SER A 83 6.75 2.23 2.01
N VAL A 84 6.33 2.70 3.20
CA VAL A 84 6.77 3.99 3.79
C VAL A 84 8.22 3.94 4.34
N THR A 85 8.85 2.77 4.35
CA THR A 85 10.26 2.57 4.69
C THR A 85 11.18 3.09 3.59
N GLY A 86 11.84 4.24 3.75
CA GLY A 86 12.93 4.61 2.82
C GLY A 86 13.60 5.95 3.10
N ASP A 87 12.83 7.03 3.29
CA ASP A 87 13.39 8.40 3.30
C ASP A 87 13.00 9.25 4.52
N GLY A 88 12.29 8.65 5.48
CA GLY A 88 11.71 9.37 6.61
C GLY A 88 10.86 10.56 6.14
N ILE A 89 10.88 11.64 6.93
CA ILE A 89 10.03 12.83 6.73
C ILE A 89 10.44 13.65 5.47
N SER A 90 11.60 13.38 4.87
CA SER A 90 12.07 14.05 3.65
C SER A 90 11.16 13.77 2.45
N TYR A 91 10.57 12.57 2.39
CA TYR A 91 9.71 12.13 1.30
C TYR A 91 8.41 12.94 1.17
N VAL A 92 7.91 13.49 2.28
CA VAL A 92 6.65 14.26 2.34
C VAL A 92 6.75 15.57 1.54
N ALA A 93 7.96 16.03 1.23
CA ALA A 93 8.19 17.20 0.39
C ALA A 93 8.34 16.87 -1.11
N SER A 94 8.26 15.59 -1.50
CA SER A 94 8.24 15.17 -2.90
C SER A 94 6.81 15.12 -3.44
N PHE A 95 6.65 15.30 -4.76
CA PHE A 95 5.33 15.19 -5.40
C PHE A 95 4.69 13.80 -5.18
N ALA A 96 5.49 12.73 -5.27
CA ALA A 96 5.03 11.37 -5.02
C ALA A 96 4.56 11.17 -3.56
N GLY A 97 5.26 11.77 -2.59
CA GLY A 97 4.85 11.78 -1.19
C GLY A 97 3.56 12.55 -0.93
N LEU A 98 3.35 13.67 -1.61
CA LEU A 98 2.09 14.43 -1.55
C LEU A 98 0.93 13.63 -2.13
N MET A 99 1.10 13.02 -3.31
CA MET A 99 0.07 12.18 -3.92
C MET A 99 -0.29 10.99 -3.04
N ARG A 100 0.72 10.35 -2.42
CA ARG A 100 0.49 9.25 -1.47
C ARG A 100 -0.25 9.71 -0.20
N SER A 101 0.09 10.89 0.32
CA SER A 101 -0.59 11.47 1.48
C SER A 101 -2.04 11.81 1.14
N ALA A 102 -2.30 12.36 -0.06
CA ALA A 102 -3.65 12.62 -0.55
C ALA A 102 -4.47 11.34 -0.73
N PHE A 103 -3.84 10.27 -1.24
CA PHE A 103 -4.46 8.96 -1.34
C PHE A 103 -4.90 8.42 0.04
N TYR A 104 -3.99 8.42 1.03
CA TYR A 104 -4.35 7.94 2.38
C TYR A 104 -5.34 8.85 3.11
N LEU A 105 -5.36 10.15 2.79
CA LEU A 105 -6.41 11.05 3.25
C LEU A 105 -7.77 10.64 2.69
N ALA A 106 -7.86 10.38 1.38
CA ALA A 106 -9.07 9.92 0.72
C ALA A 106 -9.51 8.54 1.27
N LEU A 107 -8.57 7.61 1.46
CA LEU A 107 -8.84 6.31 2.06
C LEU A 107 -9.35 6.43 3.50
N SER A 108 -8.79 7.34 4.29
CA SER A 108 -9.24 7.58 5.66
C SER A 108 -10.65 8.18 5.70
N ALA A 109 -10.94 9.14 4.80
CA ALA A 109 -12.28 9.70 4.66
C ALA A 109 -13.31 8.65 4.22
N TYR A 110 -12.94 7.81 3.24
CA TYR A 110 -13.75 6.66 2.82
C TYR A 110 -13.96 5.69 3.98
N GLY A 111 -12.92 5.36 4.75
CA GLY A 111 -13.03 4.50 5.93
C GLY A 111 -14.03 5.05 6.96
N ILE A 112 -14.00 6.35 7.25
CA ILE A 112 -14.98 6.99 8.15
C ILE A 112 -16.40 6.78 7.61
N TRP A 113 -16.64 7.05 6.33
CA TRP A 113 -17.95 6.82 5.72
C TRP A 113 -18.35 5.34 5.75
N PHE A 114 -17.45 4.44 5.34
CA PHE A 114 -17.68 3.01 5.26
C PHE A 114 -18.08 2.44 6.62
N TRP A 115 -17.26 2.68 7.64
CA TRP A 115 -17.53 2.17 8.98
C TRP A 115 -18.69 2.89 9.67
N SER A 116 -19.08 4.10 9.26
CA SER A 116 -20.19 4.83 9.89
C SER A 116 -21.55 4.57 9.24
N VAL A 117 -21.63 4.43 7.92
CA VAL A 117 -22.88 4.29 7.17
C VAL A 117 -22.75 3.23 6.08
N GLY A 118 -21.60 3.15 5.40
CA GLY A 118 -21.42 2.27 4.24
C GLY A 118 -21.69 0.79 4.52
N VAL A 119 -21.26 0.28 5.69
CA VAL A 119 -21.58 -1.10 6.11
C VAL A 119 -23.08 -1.35 6.09
N ASP A 120 -23.90 -0.43 6.62
CA ASP A 120 -25.36 -0.61 6.66
C ASP A 120 -25.99 -0.48 5.26
N VAL A 121 -25.41 0.34 4.39
CA VAL A 121 -25.87 0.52 3.00
C VAL A 121 -25.59 -0.72 2.15
N MET A 122 -24.43 -1.35 2.36
CA MET A 122 -23.96 -2.50 1.60
C MET A 122 -24.51 -3.83 2.13
N SER A 123 -24.83 -3.92 3.43
CA SER A 123 -25.32 -5.16 4.05
C SER A 123 -26.65 -5.61 3.45
N ALA A 124 -26.66 -6.76 2.77
CA ALA A 124 -27.90 -7.37 2.31
C ALA A 124 -28.75 -7.89 3.50
N PRO A 125 -30.08 -7.68 3.50
CA PRO A 125 -30.95 -8.14 4.57
C PRO A 125 -30.93 -9.67 4.66
N GLY A 126 -30.43 -10.21 5.78
CA GLY A 126 -30.31 -11.66 6.02
C GLY A 126 -28.90 -12.22 5.93
N CYS A 127 -27.93 -11.48 5.37
CA CYS A 127 -26.54 -11.92 5.20
C CYS A 127 -25.57 -11.40 6.28
N ALA A 128 -25.98 -10.39 7.04
CA ALA A 128 -25.18 -9.69 8.05
C ALA A 128 -24.51 -10.60 9.13
N ALA A 129 -25.05 -11.80 9.35
CA ALA A 129 -24.51 -12.74 10.34
C ALA A 129 -23.31 -13.56 9.84
N HIS A 130 -23.07 -13.61 8.52
CA HIS A 130 -22.00 -14.41 7.91
C HIS A 130 -20.81 -13.59 7.40
N GLU A 131 -20.92 -12.25 7.37
CA GLU A 131 -19.82 -11.39 6.91
C GLU A 131 -18.77 -11.22 8.00
N ILE A 132 -17.63 -11.89 7.82
CA ILE A 132 -16.50 -11.89 8.75
C ILE A 132 -15.50 -10.83 8.32
N ALA A 133 -15.13 -9.94 9.26
CA ALA A 133 -14.32 -8.75 9.01
C ALA A 133 -12.88 -8.86 9.49
N PHE A 134 -12.61 -9.79 10.41
CA PHE A 134 -11.30 -9.95 11.05
C PHE A 134 -11.06 -11.39 11.50
N LEU A 135 -9.80 -11.73 11.77
CA LEU A 135 -9.38 -13.05 12.26
C LEU A 135 -10.27 -13.51 13.43
N GLY A 136 -10.83 -14.71 13.29
CA GLY A 136 -11.64 -15.37 14.31
C GLY A 136 -13.06 -14.83 14.40
N SER A 137 -13.94 -15.19 13.45
CA SER A 137 -15.41 -15.00 13.48
C SER A 137 -15.92 -13.63 13.97
N ILE A 138 -15.11 -12.58 13.91
CA ILE A 138 -15.51 -11.23 14.29
C ILE A 138 -16.29 -10.67 13.12
N THR A 139 -17.57 -10.43 13.35
CA THR A 139 -18.46 -9.83 12.35
C THR A 139 -18.12 -8.36 12.13
N VAL A 140 -18.51 -7.83 10.97
CA VAL A 140 -18.35 -6.40 10.62
C VAL A 140 -19.07 -5.51 11.64
N HIS A 141 -20.16 -6.01 12.23
CA HIS A 141 -20.99 -5.26 13.16
C HIS A 141 -20.42 -5.18 14.59
N GLY A 142 -20.90 -4.22 15.37
CA GLY A 142 -20.58 -4.11 16.80
C GLY A 142 -19.26 -3.40 17.11
N ARG A 143 -18.39 -4.03 17.92
CA ARG A 143 -17.17 -3.39 18.45
C ARG A 143 -16.12 -3.14 17.36
N PHE A 144 -16.06 -4.03 16.36
CA PHE A 144 -15.11 -3.91 15.26
C PHE A 144 -15.37 -2.65 14.43
N ARG A 145 -16.65 -2.36 14.15
CA ARG A 145 -17.08 -1.11 13.50
C ARG A 145 -16.58 0.14 14.22
N LYS A 146 -16.71 0.20 15.55
CA LYS A 146 -16.20 1.34 16.35
C LYS A 146 -14.68 1.47 16.27
N PHE A 147 -13.97 0.35 16.25
CA PHE A 147 -12.53 0.33 16.05
C PHE A 147 -12.15 0.86 14.66
N GLY A 148 -12.86 0.43 13.61
CA GLY A 148 -12.68 0.93 12.24
C GLY A 148 -12.85 2.45 12.14
N ILE A 149 -13.93 3.00 12.72
CA ILE A 149 -14.15 4.46 12.78
C ILE A 149 -12.98 5.16 13.49
N ALA A 150 -12.58 4.66 14.66
CA ALA A 150 -11.49 5.27 15.43
C ALA A 150 -10.16 5.24 14.65
N ALA A 151 -9.83 4.09 14.04
CA ALA A 151 -8.63 3.93 13.22
C ALA A 151 -8.64 4.86 12.00
N SER A 152 -9.76 4.99 11.29
CA SER A 152 -9.91 5.92 10.16
C SER A 152 -9.80 7.39 10.58
N CYS A 153 -10.37 7.78 11.73
CA CYS A 153 -10.21 9.13 12.28
C CYS A 153 -8.75 9.44 12.65
N ILE A 154 -8.05 8.51 13.29
CA ILE A 154 -6.62 8.66 13.60
C ILE A 154 -5.82 8.78 12.31
N GLY A 155 -6.08 7.90 11.33
CA GLY A 155 -5.45 7.95 10.01
C GLY A 155 -5.64 9.29 9.32
N LEU A 156 -6.87 9.84 9.36
CA LEU A 156 -7.19 11.16 8.80
C LEU A 156 -6.36 12.26 9.46
N VAL A 157 -6.33 12.31 10.80
CA VAL A 157 -5.57 13.32 11.55
C VAL A 157 -4.07 13.23 11.24
N VAL A 158 -3.51 12.03 11.21
CA VAL A 158 -2.10 11.81 10.85
C VAL A 158 -1.81 12.27 9.42
N CYS A 159 -2.67 11.93 8.45
CA CYS A 159 -2.50 12.34 7.06
C CYS A 159 -2.58 13.86 6.88
N ILE A 160 -3.50 14.54 7.57
CA ILE A 160 -3.61 16.01 7.57
C ILE A 160 -2.33 16.62 8.15
N ALA A 161 -1.85 16.13 9.29
CA ALA A 161 -0.65 16.65 9.93
C ALA A 161 0.60 16.47 9.05
N LEU A 162 0.76 15.30 8.42
CA LEU A 162 1.86 15.03 7.50
C LEU A 162 1.77 15.91 6.25
N THR A 163 0.60 16.04 5.64
CA THR A 163 0.38 16.88 4.46
C THR A 163 0.67 18.35 4.76
N ALA A 164 0.13 18.88 5.87
CA ALA A 164 0.39 20.26 6.30
C ALA A 164 1.89 20.50 6.52
N ARG A 165 2.58 19.57 7.19
CA ARG A 165 4.04 19.64 7.37
C ARG A 165 4.77 19.61 6.03
N GLY A 166 4.37 18.75 5.10
CA GLY A 166 4.92 18.68 3.74
C GLY A 166 4.81 20.00 3.00
N LEU A 167 3.61 20.59 2.99
CA LEU A 167 3.34 21.89 2.38
C LEU A 167 4.19 23.00 2.99
N VAL A 168 4.33 23.03 4.33
CA VAL A 168 5.20 23.99 5.01
C VAL A 168 6.67 23.82 4.60
N LEU A 169 7.17 22.59 4.47
CA LEU A 169 8.54 22.33 4.03
C LEU A 169 8.77 22.74 2.57
N VAL A 170 7.81 22.45 1.68
CA VAL A 170 7.85 22.86 0.26
C VAL A 170 7.82 24.38 0.14
N ALA A 171 6.91 25.05 0.86
CA ALA A 171 6.82 26.52 0.88
C ALA A 171 8.12 27.16 1.39
N ARG A 172 8.70 26.63 2.47
CA ARG A 172 10.00 27.11 2.99
C ARG A 172 11.15 26.89 2.02
N ARG A 173 11.18 25.76 1.30
CA ARG A 173 12.18 25.49 0.25
C ARG A 173 12.03 26.46 -0.92
N PHE A 174 10.80 26.71 -1.36
CA PHE A 174 10.52 27.67 -2.43
C PHE A 174 10.96 29.09 -2.04
N GLN A 175 10.61 29.53 -0.83
CA GLN A 175 11.04 30.84 -0.31
C GLN A 175 12.57 30.95 -0.23
N LYS A 176 13.27 29.90 0.23
CA LYS A 176 14.74 29.88 0.24
C LYS A 176 15.32 29.90 -1.17
N GLY A 177 14.79 29.09 -2.09
CA GLY A 177 15.25 29.05 -3.48
C GLY A 177 15.09 30.38 -4.20
N VAL A 178 13.95 31.05 -4.02
CA VAL A 178 13.71 32.40 -4.56
C VAL A 178 14.71 33.40 -3.97
N ARG A 179 14.96 33.35 -2.65
CA ARG A 179 15.92 34.24 -1.99
C ARG A 179 17.37 33.99 -2.43
N SER A 180 17.77 32.73 -2.58
CA SER A 180 19.12 32.36 -3.05
C SER A 180 19.33 32.70 -4.53
N GLY A 181 18.31 32.53 -5.38
CA GLY A 181 18.35 32.97 -6.78
C GLY A 181 18.46 34.49 -6.92
N LEU A 182 17.80 35.25 -6.03
CA LEU A 182 17.94 36.71 -5.96
C LEU A 182 19.31 37.17 -5.42
N LEU A 183 19.93 36.40 -4.51
CA LEU A 183 21.21 36.76 -3.89
C LEU A 183 22.44 36.20 -4.64
N GLY A 184 22.26 35.50 -5.76
CA GLY A 184 23.36 35.03 -6.62
C GLY A 184 24.28 33.99 -5.99
N ASP A 185 23.81 33.23 -4.99
CA ASP A 185 24.65 32.27 -4.26
C ASP A 185 24.71 30.93 -5.01
N SER A 186 25.78 30.74 -5.79
CA SER A 186 25.97 29.60 -6.73
C SER A 186 26.59 28.34 -6.08
N ASN A 187 26.73 28.27 -4.75
CA ASN A 187 27.39 27.16 -4.07
C ASN A 187 26.41 26.12 -3.49
N GLY A 188 25.68 25.42 -4.37
CA GLY A 188 24.62 24.49 -3.99
C GLY A 188 24.85 23.01 -4.35
N GLY A 189 26.10 22.56 -4.43
CA GLY A 189 26.45 21.14 -4.68
C GLY A 189 26.27 20.25 -3.44
N GLY A 190 25.05 20.19 -2.90
CA GLY A 190 24.76 19.31 -1.76
C GLY A 190 24.80 17.84 -2.19
N GLN A 191 25.83 17.11 -1.77
CA GLN A 191 25.87 15.65 -1.88
C GLN A 191 24.61 15.06 -1.25
N LEU A 192 23.84 14.29 -2.04
CA LEU A 192 22.71 13.52 -1.56
C LEU A 192 23.22 12.45 -0.60
N GLU A 193 23.21 12.76 0.70
CA GLU A 193 23.46 11.77 1.74
C GLU A 193 22.49 10.60 1.55
N ARG A 194 23.04 9.38 1.57
CA ARG A 194 22.22 8.18 1.45
C ARG A 194 21.29 8.09 2.68
N PRO A 195 19.98 7.93 2.47
CA PRO A 195 19.04 7.71 3.55
C PRO A 195 19.43 6.44 4.30
N ARG A 196 19.58 6.53 5.62
CA ARG A 196 19.79 5.35 6.47
C ARG A 196 18.45 4.66 6.66
N VAL A 197 18.35 3.41 6.20
CA VAL A 197 17.16 2.58 6.42
C VAL A 197 17.11 2.22 7.90
N ASP A 198 16.03 2.63 8.57
CA ASP A 198 15.77 2.23 9.96
C ASP A 198 15.32 0.77 9.98
N VAL A 199 16.11 -0.09 10.62
CA VAL A 199 15.84 -1.53 10.76
C VAL A 199 14.50 -1.78 11.46
N GLY A 200 14.12 -0.93 12.42
CA GLY A 200 12.84 -1.05 13.12
C GLY A 200 11.66 -0.80 12.19
N LEU A 201 11.75 0.23 11.34
CA LEU A 201 10.72 0.54 10.35
C LEU A 201 10.62 -0.54 9.28
N LEU A 202 11.77 -1.11 8.87
CA LEU A 202 11.83 -2.25 7.96
C LEU A 202 11.15 -3.49 8.53
N ALA A 203 11.46 -3.85 9.78
CA ALA A 203 10.84 -4.99 10.45
C ALA A 203 9.31 -4.79 10.59
N LEU A 204 8.88 -3.59 10.96
CA LEU A 204 7.46 -3.22 11.02
C LEU A 204 6.78 -3.36 9.65
N SER A 205 7.44 -2.90 8.58
CA SER A 205 6.95 -3.00 7.20
C SER A 205 6.74 -4.47 6.77
N ILE A 206 7.72 -5.34 7.04
CA ILE A 206 7.61 -6.78 6.78
C ILE A 206 6.47 -7.39 7.59
N ALA A 207 6.36 -7.06 8.89
CA ALA A 207 5.31 -7.57 9.74
C ALA A 207 3.91 -7.17 9.24
N LEU A 208 3.73 -5.91 8.86
CA LEU A 208 2.47 -5.40 8.30
C LEU A 208 2.12 -6.08 6.97
N MET A 209 3.12 -6.30 6.10
CA MET A 209 2.94 -6.98 4.82
C MET A 209 2.46 -8.43 5.03
N VAL A 210 3.17 -9.20 5.86
CA VAL A 210 2.83 -10.59 6.16
C VAL A 210 1.45 -10.68 6.83
N PHE A 211 1.20 -9.82 7.82
CA PHE A 211 -0.10 -9.74 8.48
C PHE A 211 -1.23 -9.46 7.49
N SER A 212 -1.03 -8.50 6.58
CA SER A 212 -2.01 -8.16 5.54
C SER A 212 -2.29 -9.34 4.62
N ILE A 213 -1.25 -10.03 4.13
CA ILE A 213 -1.41 -11.19 3.23
C ILE A 213 -2.22 -12.28 3.94
N VAL A 214 -1.81 -12.67 5.15
CA VAL A 214 -2.50 -13.71 5.93
C VAL A 214 -3.96 -13.34 6.16
N LEU A 215 -4.24 -12.08 6.51
CA LEU A 215 -5.59 -11.61 6.76
C LEU A 215 -6.44 -11.63 5.48
N ILE A 216 -5.91 -11.18 4.34
CA ILE A 216 -6.62 -11.17 3.06
C ILE A 216 -6.96 -12.61 2.64
N GLU A 217 -5.99 -13.52 2.64
CA GLU A 217 -6.21 -14.91 2.24
C GLU A 217 -7.20 -15.62 3.18
N HIS A 218 -7.12 -15.33 4.48
CA HIS A 218 -8.10 -15.82 5.44
C HIS A 218 -9.51 -15.30 5.17
N LEU A 219 -9.66 -13.99 4.91
CA LEU A 219 -10.96 -13.38 4.67
C LEU A 219 -11.59 -13.85 3.37
N VAL A 220 -10.81 -14.03 2.31
CA VAL A 220 -11.29 -14.61 1.04
C VAL A 220 -11.79 -16.04 1.28
N GLY A 221 -11.01 -16.87 1.98
CA GLY A 221 -11.40 -18.27 2.25
C GLY A 221 -12.60 -18.42 3.17
N VAL A 222 -12.71 -17.57 4.21
CA VAL A 222 -13.78 -17.68 5.21
C VAL A 222 -15.10 -17.08 4.73
N ASN A 223 -15.07 -16.01 3.95
CA ASN A 223 -16.29 -15.43 3.38
C ASN A 223 -16.78 -16.19 2.13
N GLN A 224 -16.11 -17.30 1.76
CA GLN A 224 -16.43 -18.13 0.58
C GLN A 224 -16.69 -17.28 -0.67
N VAL A 225 -15.89 -16.23 -0.84
CA VAL A 225 -16.08 -15.34 -1.97
C VAL A 225 -15.70 -16.14 -3.21
N ASP A 226 -16.66 -16.37 -4.10
CA ASP A 226 -16.34 -16.89 -5.41
C ASP A 226 -15.73 -15.75 -6.25
N VAL A 227 -14.44 -15.88 -6.52
CA VAL A 227 -13.67 -14.92 -7.30
C VAL A 227 -13.25 -15.51 -8.65
N ASP A 228 -13.48 -16.82 -8.84
CA ASP A 228 -12.90 -17.62 -9.92
C ASP A 228 -13.96 -18.32 -10.81
N GLU A 229 -15.26 -18.13 -10.56
CA GLU A 229 -16.37 -18.80 -11.28
C GLU A 229 -16.49 -18.48 -12.79
N GLY A 230 -15.61 -17.65 -13.34
CA GLY A 230 -15.50 -17.40 -14.77
C GLY A 230 -14.03 -17.34 -15.20
N ASP A 231 -13.56 -18.43 -15.81
CA ASP A 231 -12.21 -18.76 -16.32
C ASP A 231 -11.46 -17.70 -17.17
N SER A 232 -12.00 -16.49 -17.33
CA SER A 232 -11.36 -15.40 -18.05
C SER A 232 -10.62 -14.48 -17.08
N PHE A 233 -9.30 -14.66 -17.00
CA PHE A 233 -8.37 -13.68 -16.43
C PHE A 233 -8.66 -12.29 -17.02
N SER A 234 -9.33 -11.44 -16.24
CA SER A 234 -9.80 -10.14 -16.73
C SER A 234 -8.63 -9.20 -17.00
N VAL A 235 -8.86 -8.19 -17.85
CA VAL A 235 -7.85 -7.15 -18.09
C VAL A 235 -7.52 -6.39 -16.79
N GLY A 236 -8.51 -6.22 -15.91
CA GLY A 236 -8.37 -5.60 -14.59
C GLY A 236 -7.39 -6.35 -13.69
N GLN A 237 -7.41 -7.69 -13.74
CA GLN A 237 -6.46 -8.55 -13.02
C GLN A 237 -5.09 -8.67 -13.68
N ALA A 238 -5.06 -8.63 -15.02
CA ALA A 238 -3.84 -8.76 -15.79
C ALA A 238 -2.85 -7.63 -15.51
N ILE A 239 -3.34 -6.38 -15.46
CA ILE A 239 -2.47 -5.21 -15.31
C ILE A 239 -1.67 -5.27 -14.00
N PRO A 240 -2.28 -5.42 -12.80
CA PRO A 240 -1.53 -5.53 -11.56
C PRO A 240 -0.62 -6.77 -11.52
N PHE A 241 -1.08 -7.90 -12.05
CA PHE A 241 -0.28 -9.13 -12.07
C PHE A 241 1.01 -8.98 -12.87
N PHE A 242 0.92 -8.45 -14.10
CA PHE A 242 2.08 -8.20 -14.95
C PHE A 242 2.99 -7.12 -14.36
N MET A 243 2.42 -6.00 -13.88
CA MET A 243 3.22 -4.94 -13.27
C MET A 243 3.95 -5.42 -12.01
N GLY A 244 3.29 -6.21 -11.17
CA GLY A 244 3.88 -6.83 -9.98
C GLY A 244 4.99 -7.81 -10.32
N THR A 245 4.75 -8.72 -11.26
CA THR A 245 5.72 -9.75 -11.68
C THR A 245 6.96 -9.15 -12.33
N LEU A 246 6.78 -8.19 -13.25
CA LEU A 246 7.89 -7.49 -13.89
C LEU A 246 8.73 -6.71 -12.86
N SER A 247 8.06 -5.98 -11.96
CA SER A 247 8.72 -5.23 -10.88
C SER A 247 9.53 -6.15 -9.97
N ALA A 248 8.96 -7.28 -9.56
CA ALA A 248 9.63 -8.27 -8.72
C ALA A 248 10.83 -8.89 -9.44
N THR A 249 10.67 -9.28 -10.71
CA THR A 249 11.74 -9.89 -11.50
C THR A 249 12.92 -8.95 -11.71
N VAL A 250 12.65 -7.70 -12.12
CA VAL A 250 13.70 -6.68 -12.32
C VAL A 250 14.42 -6.38 -11.01
N THR A 251 13.66 -6.18 -9.93
CA THR A 251 14.26 -5.85 -8.62
C THR A 251 15.05 -7.02 -8.05
N PHE A 252 14.54 -8.25 -8.18
CA PHE A 252 15.23 -9.45 -7.76
C PHE A 252 16.53 -9.64 -8.54
N TRP A 253 16.51 -9.46 -9.86
CA TRP A 253 17.71 -9.54 -10.69
C TRP A 253 18.76 -8.49 -10.29
N ASN A 254 18.35 -7.24 -10.09
CA ASN A 254 19.24 -6.18 -9.64
C ASN A 254 19.83 -6.48 -8.25
N SER A 255 19.00 -6.96 -7.33
CA SER A 255 19.42 -7.35 -5.98
C SER A 255 20.43 -8.49 -6.03
N LEU A 256 20.17 -9.53 -6.83
CA LEU A 256 21.09 -10.65 -7.04
C LEU A 256 22.41 -10.19 -7.65
N ALA A 257 22.38 -9.30 -8.64
CA ALA A 257 23.59 -8.74 -9.25
C ALA A 257 24.43 -7.95 -8.24
N VAL A 258 23.80 -7.21 -7.31
CA VAL A 258 24.50 -6.52 -6.21
C VAL A 258 25.09 -7.52 -5.23
N LEU A 259 24.34 -8.54 -4.82
CA LEU A 259 24.80 -9.59 -3.90
C LEU A 259 25.97 -10.39 -4.49
N LEU A 260 25.91 -10.75 -5.77
CA LEU A 260 27.01 -11.43 -6.46
C LEU A 260 28.26 -10.55 -6.56
N LYS A 261 28.11 -9.23 -6.78
CA LYS A 261 29.25 -8.28 -6.74
C LYS A 261 29.83 -8.15 -5.33
N TRP A 262 28.98 -8.17 -4.30
CA TRP A 262 29.42 -8.17 -2.90
C TRP A 262 30.14 -9.46 -2.53
N GLN A 263 29.65 -10.62 -2.96
CA GLN A 263 30.35 -11.88 -2.75
C GLN A 263 31.74 -11.87 -3.40
N LYS A 264 31.90 -11.33 -4.60
CA LYS A 264 33.24 -11.17 -5.21
C LYS A 264 34.15 -10.24 -4.39
N ARG A 265 33.61 -9.24 -3.70
CA ARG A 265 34.37 -8.37 -2.78
C ARG A 265 34.66 -9.05 -1.44
N CYS A 266 33.75 -9.84 -0.88
CA CYS A 266 33.95 -10.59 0.37
C CYS A 266 34.86 -11.81 0.18
N TRP A 267 34.83 -12.46 -0.98
CA TRP A 267 35.83 -13.47 -1.36
C TRP A 267 37.22 -12.86 -1.55
N PHE A 268 37.29 -11.60 -1.98
CA PHE A 268 38.54 -10.84 -1.99
C PHE A 268 38.95 -10.37 -0.58
N PHE A 269 38.01 -10.25 0.36
CA PHE A 269 38.25 -9.79 1.72
C PHE A 269 38.62 -10.90 2.71
N MET A 270 38.43 -12.18 2.37
CA MET A 270 38.77 -13.33 3.23
C MET A 270 40.03 -14.09 2.81
N THR A 271 40.94 -13.46 2.06
CA THR A 271 42.29 -13.97 1.77
C THR A 271 43.41 -12.92 1.87
N ILE A 272 43.32 -11.93 2.79
CA ILE A 272 44.43 -11.06 3.27
C ILE A 272 44.83 -9.95 2.24
N HIS A 273 45.09 -8.64 2.50
CA HIS A 273 45.34 -7.75 3.67
C HIS A 273 44.86 -6.30 3.36
N LEU A 274 44.68 -5.49 4.42
CA LEU A 274 44.32 -4.05 4.57
C LEU A 274 42.84 -3.70 4.75
#